data_AF-A0A975C8U0-F1
#
_entry.id   AF-A0A975C8U0-F1
#
_cell.length_a   1.000
_cell.length_b   1.000
_cell.length_c   1.000
_cell.angle_alpha   90.00
_cell.angle_beta   90.00
_cell.angle_gamma   90.00
#
_symmetry.space_group_name_H-M   'P 1'
#
loop_
_entity.id
_entity.type
_entity.pdbx_description
1 polymer ?
#
loop_
_entity_poly.entity_id
_entity_poly.type
_entity_poly.pdbx_seq_one_letter_code
_entity_poly.pdbx_strand_id
1 'polypeptide(L)' 'MRTLQDQIIEKGLSPPAGRAERSWNTKRDKQEEQFTSREWAELMGTNRPTYGRKKGGAFRQR' A
#
# COMPACT_ATOMS: atom_id res chain seq x y z
N MET A 1 53.85 15.29 -16.92
CA MET A 1 52.61 15.71 -17.61
C MET A 1 51.46 15.16 -16.78
N ARG A 2 50.54 15.99 -16.28
CA ARG A 2 49.39 15.49 -15.50
C ARG A 2 48.32 14.98 -16.46
N THR A 3 47.72 13.83 -16.17
CA THR A 3 46.65 13.28 -17.00
C THR A 3 45.34 14.01 -16.71
N LEU A 4 44.38 13.93 -17.64
CA LEU A 4 43.03 14.49 -17.41
C LEU A 4 42.37 13.85 -16.19
N GLN A 5 42.66 12.58 -15.90
CA GLN A 5 42.12 11.84 -14.76
C GLN A 5 42.62 12.45 -13.44
N ASP A 6 43.92 12.82 -13.37
CA ASP A 6 44.50 13.44 -12.18
C ASP A 6 43.82 14.78 -11.83
N GLN A 7 43.50 15.59 -12.85
CA GLN A 7 42.83 16.88 -12.66
C GLN A 7 41.38 16.73 -12.20
N ILE A 8 40.70 15.68 -12.66
CA ILE A 8 39.31 15.39 -12.27
C ILE A 8 39.25 14.94 -10.80
N ILE A 9 40.25 14.17 -10.36
CA ILE A 9 40.39 13.74 -8.96
C ILE A 9 40.77 14.95 -8.06
N GLU A 10 41.75 15.76 -8.46
CA GLU A 10 42.21 16.95 -7.72
C GLU A 10 41.09 17.99 -7.52
N LYS A 11 40.19 18.14 -8.50
CA LYS A 11 39.03 19.04 -8.43
C LYS A 11 37.82 18.45 -7.69
N GLY A 12 37.94 17.23 -7.15
CA GLY A 12 36.86 16.57 -6.41
C GLY A 12 35.62 16.23 -7.24
N LEU A 13 35.77 16.20 -8.58
CA LEU A 13 34.68 15.89 -9.52
C LEU A 13 34.52 14.37 -9.74
N SER A 14 35.48 13.57 -9.26
CA SER A 14 35.38 12.13 -9.25
C SER A 14 34.63 11.65 -8.00
N PRO A 15 33.53 10.90 -8.13
CA PRO A 15 32.93 10.21 -7.01
C PRO A 15 33.93 9.18 -6.46
N PRO A 16 34.15 9.09 -5.13
CA PRO A 16 35.01 8.04 -4.59
C PRO A 16 34.44 6.68 -4.96
N ALA A 17 35.27 5.84 -5.60
CA ALA A 17 34.93 4.45 -5.89
C ALA A 17 34.55 3.76 -4.57
N GLY A 18 33.28 3.41 -4.41
CA GLY A 18 32.76 2.79 -3.19
C GLY A 18 31.72 3.59 -2.41
N ARG A 19 31.22 4.73 -2.93
CA ARG A 19 29.97 5.30 -2.41
C ARG A 19 28.80 4.45 -2.89
N ALA A 20 28.63 3.29 -2.25
CA ALA A 20 27.37 2.56 -2.29
C ALA A 20 26.32 3.55 -1.79
N GLU A 21 25.47 4.02 -2.70
CA GLU A 21 24.24 4.71 -2.33
C GLU A 21 23.55 3.76 -1.35
N ARG A 22 23.46 4.15 -0.09
CA ARG A 22 22.66 3.41 0.88
C ARG A 22 21.26 3.46 0.32
N SER A 23 20.81 2.38 -0.30
CA SER A 23 19.42 2.26 -0.72
C SER A 23 18.62 2.20 0.57
N TRP A 24 18.11 3.36 0.99
CA TRP A 24 17.17 3.41 2.08
C TRP A 24 15.99 2.55 1.63
N ASN A 25 15.76 1.42 2.31
CA ASN A 25 14.67 0.53 1.98
C ASN A 25 13.36 1.30 2.25
N THR A 26 12.76 1.86 1.20
CA THR A 26 11.49 2.59 1.25
C THR A 26 10.29 1.67 1.31
N LYS A 27 10.50 0.35 1.27
CA LYS A 27 9.43 -0.63 1.44
C LYS A 27 8.95 -0.57 2.88
N ARG A 28 7.83 0.12 3.07
CA ARG A 28 6.99 -0.05 4.26
C ARG A 28 6.30 -1.40 4.09
N ASP A 29 6.35 -2.24 5.11
CA ASP A 29 5.52 -3.44 5.19
C ASP A 29 4.06 -2.99 5.25
N LYS A 30 3.47 -2.76 4.08
CA LYS A 30 2.04 -2.52 3.96
C LYS A 30 1.37 -3.85 4.25
N GLN A 31 0.64 -3.92 5.34
CA GLN A 31 -0.32 -5.00 5.52
C GLN A 31 -1.28 -4.98 4.34
N GLU A 32 -1.54 -6.15 3.77
CA GLU A 32 -2.54 -6.30 2.73
C GLU A 32 -3.90 -5.86 3.28
N GLU A 33 -4.53 -4.91 2.59
CA GLU A 33 -5.88 -4.47 2.95
C GLU A 33 -6.85 -5.62 2.69
N GLN A 34 -7.47 -6.12 3.75
CA GLN A 34 -8.48 -7.17 3.67
C GLN A 34 -9.83 -6.60 4.08
N PHE A 35 -10.87 -6.99 3.34
CA PHE A 35 -12.23 -6.69 3.75
C PHE A 35 -12.57 -7.40 5.06
N THR A 36 -13.17 -6.63 5.96
CA THR A 36 -13.85 -7.14 7.14
C THR A 36 -15.06 -7.99 6.76
N SER A 37 -15.51 -8.86 7.66
CA SER A 37 -16.71 -9.68 7.41
C SER A 37 -17.95 -8.85 7.10
N ARG A 38 -18.04 -7.62 7.64
CA ARG A 38 -19.15 -6.69 7.37
C ARG A 38 -19.09 -6.15 5.94
N GLU A 39 -17.91 -5.75 5.48
CA GLU A 39 -17.71 -5.27 4.11
C GLU A 39 -17.98 -6.37 3.09
N TRP A 40 -17.54 -7.60 3.38
CA TRP A 40 -17.93 -8.76 2.58
C TRP A 40 -19.44 -8.97 2.55
N ALA A 41 -20.12 -8.87 3.70
CA ALA A 41 -21.56 -9.04 3.77
C ALA A 41 -22.33 -7.95 3.01
N GLU A 42 -21.80 -6.73 2.99
CA GLU A 42 -22.35 -5.60 2.25
C GLU A 42 -22.13 -5.75 0.75
N LEU A 43 -20.91 -6.09 0.33
CA LEU A 43 -20.55 -6.34 -1.07
C LEU A 43 -21.36 -7.50 -1.66
N MET A 44 -21.50 -8.59 -0.92
CA MET A 44 -22.27 -9.77 -1.34
C MET A 44 -23.78 -9.60 -1.12
N GLY A 45 -24.21 -8.51 -0.46
CA GLY A 45 -25.62 -8.23 -0.18
C GLY A 45 -26.28 -9.22 0.78
N THR A 46 -25.51 -9.96 1.58
CA THR A 46 -26.02 -10.95 2.54
C THR A 46 -26.59 -10.31 3.80
N ASN A 47 -26.25 -9.05 4.07
CA ASN A 47 -26.78 -8.27 5.19
C ASN A 47 -28.05 -7.47 4.83
N ARG A 48 -28.67 -7.72 3.67
CA ARG A 48 -29.88 -6.99 3.25
C ARG A 48 -31.06 -7.31 4.20
N PRO A 49 -31.77 -6.29 4.68
CA PRO A 49 -32.96 -6.51 5.49
C PRO A 49 -34.01 -7.26 4.67
N THR A 50 -34.47 -8.39 5.18
CA THR A 50 -35.60 -9.12 4.60
C THR A 50 -36.87 -8.71 5.31
N TYR A 51 -37.96 -8.58 4.56
CA TYR A 51 -39.23 -8.17 5.11
C TYR A 51 -40.30 -9.23 4.86
N GLY A 52 -41.26 -9.34 5.76
CA GLY A 52 -42.35 -10.28 5.62
C GLY A 52 -43.58 -9.87 6.42
N ARG A 53 -44.70 -10.52 6.11
CA ARG A 53 -45.94 -10.38 6.89
C ARG A 53 -45.85 -11.29 8.12
N LYS A 54 -45.93 -10.72 9.33
CA LYS A 54 -46.11 -11.49 10.58
C LYS A 54 -47.61 -11.75 10.83
N LYS A 55 -47.95 -12.60 11.80
CA LYS A 55 -49.36 -12.85 12.19
C LYS A 55 -50.00 -11.50 12.58
N GLY A 56 -51.08 -11.12 11.89
CA GLY A 56 -51.69 -9.78 11.98
C GLY A 56 -51.49 -8.88 10.74
N GLY A 57 -50.83 -9.37 9.69
CA GLY A 57 -50.81 -8.72 8.36
C GLY A 57 -49.84 -7.55 8.21
N ALA A 58 -49.33 -7.00 9.32
CA ALA A 58 -48.32 -5.94 9.29
C ALA A 58 -47.01 -6.44 8.67
N PHE A 59 -46.47 -5.64 7.76
CA PHE A 59 -45.16 -5.86 7.16
C PHE A 59 -44.07 -5.39 8.13
N ARG A 60 -43.15 -6.28 8.49
CA ARG A 60 -42.03 -5.97 9.40
C ARG A 60 -40.76 -6.59 8.85
N GLN A 61 -39.63 -5.99 9.15
CA GLN A 61 -38.34 -6.64 8.96
C GLN A 61 -38.35 -7.97 9.76
N ARG A 62 -37.88 -9.05 9.15
CA ARG A 62 -37.93 -10.38 9.75
C ARG A 62 -37.10 -10.43 11.02
#